data_AF-A0A835C6D2-F1
#
_entry.id   AF-A0A835C6D2-F1
#
_cell.length_a   1.000
_cell.length_b   1.000
_cell.length_c   1.000
_cell.angle_alpha   90.00
_cell.angle_beta   90.00
_cell.angle_gamma   90.00
#
_symmetry.space_group_name_H-M   'P 1'
#
loop_
_entity.id
_entity.type
_entity.pdbx_description
1 polymer ?
#
loop_
_entity_poly.entity_id
_entity_poly.type
_entity_poly.pdbx_seq_one_letter_code
_entity_poly.pdbx_strand_id
1 'polypeptide(L)'
;MGRVVVGVAVSVAVAACAVAAVVVGRRVRSRRKWRKVVGVLRELEEGCETTVGRLRQVVDAMAVEMHAGLASEGGSKLKMLLTFVDNLPNG
;
A
#
# COMPACT_ATOMS: atom_id res chain seq x y z
N MET A 1 -22.44 -21.59 56.15
CA MET A 1 -22.86 -21.21 54.79
C MET A 1 -21.98 -20.12 54.16
N GLY A 2 -21.57 -19.06 54.88
CA GLY A 2 -20.79 -17.94 54.31
C GLY A 2 -19.44 -18.29 53.66
N ARG A 3 -18.68 -19.26 54.18
CA ARG A 3 -17.36 -19.64 53.60
C ARG A 3 -17.49 -20.29 52.21
N VAL A 4 -18.59 -21.00 51.96
CA VAL A 4 -18.86 -21.67 50.68
C VAL A 4 -19.23 -20.64 49.61
N VAL A 5 -20.06 -19.66 49.97
CA VAL A 5 -20.45 -18.55 49.07
C VAL A 5 -19.23 -17.72 48.67
N VAL A 6 -18.35 -17.42 49.62
CA VAL A 6 -17.10 -16.70 49.33
C VAL A 6 -16.18 -17.50 48.40
N GLY A 7 -16.05 -18.82 48.62
CA GLY A 7 -15.24 -19.68 47.74
C GLY A 7 -15.73 -19.72 46.30
N VAL A 8 -17.05 -19.79 46.09
CA VAL A 8 -17.67 -19.78 44.75
C VAL A 8 -17.52 -18.42 44.06
N ALA A 9 -17.69 -17.31 44.80
CA ALA A 9 -17.53 -15.97 44.22
C ALA A 9 -16.09 -15.72 43.73
N VAL A 10 -15.09 -16.17 44.49
CA VAL A 10 -13.68 -16.02 44.13
C VAL A 10 -13.34 -16.83 42.88
N SER A 11 -13.82 -18.08 42.78
CA SER A 11 -13.54 -18.93 41.61
C SER A 11 -14.15 -18.38 40.33
N VAL A 12 -15.38 -17.86 40.38
CA VAL A 12 -16.05 -17.22 39.24
C VAL A 12 -15.32 -15.94 38.82
N ALA A 13 -14.90 -15.10 39.78
CA ALA A 13 -14.16 -13.88 39.48
C ALA A 13 -12.82 -14.18 38.78
N VAL A 14 -12.07 -15.19 39.26
CA VAL A 14 -10.81 -15.61 38.63
C VAL A 14 -11.05 -16.13 37.21
N ALA A 15 -12.08 -16.95 37.02
CA ALA A 15 -12.44 -17.46 35.69
C ALA A 15 -12.82 -16.33 34.72
N ALA A 16 -13.63 -15.37 35.16
CA ALA A 16 -14.02 -14.21 34.36
C ALA A 16 -12.82 -13.35 33.96
N CYS A 17 -11.91 -13.07 34.91
CA CYS A 17 -10.68 -12.33 34.64
C CYS A 17 -9.77 -13.06 33.64
N ALA A 18 -9.64 -14.39 33.75
CA ALA A 18 -8.87 -15.20 32.81
C ALA A 18 -9.44 -15.14 31.38
N VAL A 19 -10.77 -15.26 31.23
CA VAL A 19 -11.43 -15.14 29.92
C VAL A 19 -11.24 -13.73 29.33
N ALA A 20 -11.42 -12.69 30.15
CA ALA A 20 -11.20 -11.31 29.73
C ALA A 20 -9.75 -11.09 29.26
N ALA A 21 -8.76 -11.59 30.01
CA ALA A 21 -7.35 -11.50 29.64
C ALA A 21 -7.05 -12.19 28.30
N VAL A 22 -7.64 -13.37 28.05
CA VAL A 22 -7.49 -14.08 26.76
C VAL A 22 -8.12 -13.29 25.61
N VAL A 23 -9.34 -12.77 25.79
CA VAL A 23 -10.03 -11.98 24.76
C VAL A 23 -9.25 -10.70 24.43
N VAL A 24 -8.79 -9.97 25.46
CA VAL A 24 -7.97 -8.77 25.30
C VAL A 24 -6.64 -9.11 24.62
N GLY A 25 -5.96 -10.19 25.04
CA GLY A 25 -4.72 -10.65 24.43
C GLY A 25 -4.87 -10.99 22.94
N ARG A 26 -5.94 -11.71 22.58
CA ARG A 26 -6.29 -12.01 21.17
C ARG A 26 -6.56 -10.72 20.38
N ARG A 27 -7.32 -9.78 20.94
CA ARG A 27 -7.63 -8.49 20.31
C ARG A 27 -6.37 -7.64 20.11
N VAL A 28 -5.49 -7.56 21.11
CA VAL A 28 -4.22 -6.83 21.02
C VAL A 28 -3.31 -7.46 19.95
N ARG A 29 -3.21 -8.79 19.91
CA ARG A 29 -2.40 -9.49 18.90
C ARG A 29 -2.92 -9.25 17.48
N SER A 30 -4.24 -9.29 17.29
CA SER A 30 -4.87 -8.96 16.00
C SER A 30 -4.58 -7.51 15.60
N ARG A 31 -4.79 -6.55 16.52
CA ARG A 31 -4.50 -5.13 16.27
C ARG A 31 -3.02 -4.88 15.94
N ARG A 32 -2.08 -5.59 16.57
CA ARG A 32 -0.64 -5.49 16.25
C ARG A 32 -0.34 -5.93 14.81
N LYS A 33 -0.92 -7.05 14.36
CA LYS A 33 -0.80 -7.49 12.96
C LYS A 33 -1.38 -6.45 12.00
N TRP A 34 -2.57 -5.93 12.32
CA TRP A 34 -3.23 -4.90 11.52
C TRP A 34 -2.43 -3.60 11.41
N ARG A 35 -1.78 -3.16 12.50
CA ARG A 35 -0.86 -2.00 12.47
C ARG A 35 0.29 -2.20 11.49
N LYS A 36 0.87 -3.41 11.43
CA LYS A 36 1.93 -3.71 10.45
C LYS A 36 1.41 -3.63 9.01
N VAL A 37 0.20 -4.17 8.76
CA VAL A 37 -0.44 -4.10 7.43
C VAL A 37 -0.71 -2.66 7.02
N VAL A 38 -1.24 -1.83 7.92
CA VAL A 38 -1.48 -0.39 7.65
C VAL A 38 -0.17 0.34 7.35
N GLY A 39 0.92 0.00 8.05
CA GLY A 39 2.24 0.55 7.76
C GLY A 39 2.67 0.28 6.32
N VAL A 40 2.60 -0.99 5.90
CA VAL A 40 2.95 -1.39 4.52
C VAL A 40 2.02 -0.74 3.49
N LEU A 41 0.72 -0.66 3.77
CA LEU A 41 -0.24 -0.04 2.85
C LEU A 41 0.05 1.46 2.68
N ARG A 42 0.43 2.15 3.75
CA ARG A 42 0.80 3.56 3.71
C ARG A 42 2.09 3.79 2.92
N GLU A 43 3.11 2.96 3.12
CA GLU A 43 4.34 3.01 2.33
C GLU A 43 4.06 2.79 0.84
N LEU A 44 3.13 1.88 0.51
CA LEU A 44 2.69 1.64 -0.86
C LEU A 44 1.94 2.85 -1.42
N GLU A 45 0.99 3.41 -0.67
CA GLU A 45 0.22 4.59 -1.07
C GLU A 45 1.16 5.79 -1.36
N GLU A 46 2.10 6.07 -0.45
CA GLU A 46 3.10 7.13 -0.61
C GLU A 46 4.05 6.84 -1.80
N GLY A 47 4.50 5.59 -1.97
CA GLY A 47 5.39 5.21 -3.06
C GLY A 47 4.73 5.28 -4.45
N CYS A 48 3.45 4.90 -4.52
CA CYS A 48 2.63 4.93 -5.72
C CYS A 48 1.96 6.29 -5.99
N GLU A 49 2.16 7.29 -5.13
CA GLU A 49 1.55 8.60 -5.29
C GLU A 49 1.99 9.26 -6.61
N THR A 50 1.01 9.67 -7.41
CA THR A 50 1.19 10.32 -8.72
C THR A 50 0.64 11.73 -8.70
N THR A 51 1.23 12.59 -7.86
CA THR A 51 0.88 14.01 -7.84
C THR A 51 1.08 14.65 -9.21
N VAL A 52 0.32 15.70 -9.51
CA VAL A 52 0.43 16.44 -10.79
C VAL A 52 1.86 16.92 -11.04
N GLY A 53 2.59 17.33 -10.00
CA GLY A 53 4.00 17.73 -10.12
C GLY A 53 4.90 16.58 -10.59
N ARG A 54 4.75 15.38 -10.00
CA ARG A 54 5.49 14.17 -10.42
C ARG A 54 5.11 13.77 -11.86
N LEU A 55 3.84 13.84 -12.22
CA LEU A 55 3.38 13.55 -13.58
C LEU A 55 3.97 14.51 -14.61
N ARG A 56 4.09 15.81 -14.29
CA ARG A 56 4.77 16.77 -15.17
C ARG A 56 6.22 16.39 -15.40
N GLN A 57 6.96 16.04 -14.35
CA GLN A 57 8.34 15.57 -14.47
C GLN A 57 8.45 14.32 -15.37
N VAL A 58 7.51 13.39 -15.28
CA VAL A 58 7.47 12.19 -16.15
C VAL A 58 7.24 12.59 -17.61
N VAL A 59 6.31 13.51 -17.89
CA VAL A 59 6.02 13.98 -19.24
C VAL A 59 7.19 14.76 -19.83
N ASP A 60 7.83 15.62 -19.04
CA ASP A 60 9.01 16.38 -19.46
C ASP A 60 10.17 15.44 -19.81
N ALA A 61 10.42 14.42 -18.97
CA ALA A 61 11.42 13.40 -19.26
C ALA A 61 11.07 12.58 -20.52
N MET A 62 9.79 12.26 -20.72
CA MET A 62 9.33 11.57 -21.93
C MET A 62 9.59 12.40 -23.19
N ALA A 63 9.33 13.70 -23.16
CA ALA A 63 9.61 14.59 -24.29
C ALA A 63 11.11 14.63 -24.62
N VAL A 64 11.99 14.69 -23.61
CA VAL A 64 13.45 14.64 -23.81
C VAL A 64 13.88 13.32 -24.48
N GLU A 65 13.37 12.18 -24.00
CA GLU A 65 13.65 10.87 -24.60
C GLU A 65 13.13 10.80 -26.05
N MET A 66 11.94 11.32 -26.34
CA MET A 66 11.42 11.38 -27.71
C MET A 66 12.32 12.20 -28.62
N HIS A 67 12.78 13.38 -28.17
CA HIS A 67 13.71 14.21 -28.94
C HIS A 67 15.03 13.48 -29.21
N ALA A 68 15.58 12.80 -28.20
CA ALA A 68 16.82 12.04 -28.35
C ALA A 68 16.67 10.84 -29.30
N GLY A 69 15.54 10.12 -29.24
CA GLY A 69 15.25 8.99 -30.14
C GLY A 69 15.00 9.42 -31.59
N LEU A 70 14.44 10.61 -31.81
CA LEU A 70 14.27 11.18 -33.16
C LEU A 70 15.58 11.73 -33.74
N ALA A 71 16.48 12.23 -32.88
CA ALA A 71 17.76 12.79 -33.31
C ALA A 71 18.74 11.72 -33.82
N SER A 72 18.69 10.50 -33.28
CA SER A 72 19.55 9.40 -33.68
C SER A 72 18.97 8.05 -33.29
N GLU A 73 19.16 7.04 -34.15
CA GLU A 73 18.79 5.66 -33.82
C GLU A 73 19.56 5.18 -32.59
N GLY A 74 18.84 4.70 -31.57
CA GLY A 74 19.43 4.32 -30.29
C GLY A 74 19.83 5.50 -29.39
N GLY A 75 19.51 6.75 -29.75
CA GLY A 75 19.77 7.94 -28.93
C GLY A 75 18.93 8.04 -27.65
N SER A 76 17.92 7.18 -27.51
CA SER A 76 17.01 7.08 -26.37
C SER A 76 16.57 5.63 -26.16
N LYS A 77 16.00 5.34 -24.99
CA LYS A 77 15.25 4.08 -24.79
C LYS A 77 13.98 4.00 -25.65
N LEU A 78 13.45 5.14 -26.09
CA LEU A 78 12.37 5.22 -27.06
C LEU A 78 12.93 5.12 -28.47
N LYS A 79 12.56 4.04 -29.18
CA LYS A 79 13.12 3.73 -30.51
C LYS A 79 12.71 4.70 -31.61
N MET A 80 11.60 5.41 -31.45
CA MET A 80 11.06 6.38 -32.41
C MET A 80 11.13 5.91 -33.87
N LEU A 81 10.65 4.69 -34.12
CA LEU A 81 10.74 4.03 -35.42
C LEU A 81 9.89 4.75 -36.48
N LEU A 82 10.45 4.90 -37.68
CA LEU A 82 9.70 5.38 -38.84
C LEU A 82 8.66 4.33 -39.26
N THR A 83 7.40 4.75 -39.33
CA THR A 83 6.29 3.89 -39.76
C THR A 83 6.15 3.81 -41.27
N PHE A 84 6.84 4.69 -42.01
CA PHE A 84 6.66 4.90 -43.46
C PHE A 84 5.22 5.26 -43.88
N VAL A 85 4.41 5.72 -42.93
CA VAL A 85 3.09 6.30 -43.18
C VAL A 85 3.25 7.82 -43.21
N ASP A 86 3.23 8.38 -44.41
CA ASP A 86 3.32 9.81 -44.67
C ASP A 86 1.93 10.47 -44.81
N ASN A 87 0.94 9.71 -45.29
CA ASN A 87 -0.44 10.18 -45.48
C ASN A 87 -1.42 9.37 -44.64
N LEU A 88 -2.12 10.05 -43.73
CA LEU A 88 -3.24 9.48 -42.98
C LEU A 88 -4.55 9.64 -43.76
N PRO A 89 -5.55 8.75 -43.55
CA PRO A 89 -6.87 8.90 -44.14
C PRO A 89 -7.52 10.25 -43.74
N ASN A 90 -8.20 10.92 -44.69
CA ASN A 90 -8.81 12.24 -44.49
C ASN A 90 -10.35 12.25 -44.53
N GLY A 91 -10.97 11.08 -44.66
CA GLY A 91 -12.43 10.93 -44.82
C GLY A 91 -12.77 10.35 -46.19
#